data_AF-A0A953UI45-F1
#
_entry.id   AF-A0A953UI45-F1
#
_cell.length_a   1.000
_cell.length_b   1.000
_cell.length_c   1.000
_cell.angle_alpha   90.00
_cell.angle_beta   90.00
_cell.angle_gamma   90.00
#
_symmetry.space_group_name_H-M   'P 1'
#
loop_
_entity.id
_entity.type
_entity.pdbx_description
1 polymer ?
#
loop_
_entity_poly.entity_id
_entity_poly.type
_entity_poly.pdbx_seq_one_letter_code
_entity_poly.pdbx_strand_id
1 'polypeptide(L)'
;MIRLKMGSWFAAFLGTLFVCAGSAYAADISGTVTTTLTIMDNSKLVGDVTCTVSGAPCLDIVASNLTLDLNGFSVTGLGDAQTGCAGSNSPGAEHGIRILNQTGGTIRGPGVVQRFRAHGILINGSTGNTITGVTTSTNCEAGILVAGGSNVLENNISIANGNLTLPCGGI
;
A
#
# COMPACT_ATOMS: atom_id res chain seq x y z
N MET A 1 7.56 -50.38 65.31
CA MET A 1 6.70 -49.18 65.12
C MET A 1 7.57 -48.08 64.54
N ILE A 2 7.32 -47.68 63.29
CA ILE A 2 7.42 -46.31 62.77
C ILE A 2 6.67 -46.36 61.43
N ARG A 3 5.57 -45.62 61.36
CA ARG A 3 4.80 -45.33 60.15
C ARG A 3 5.36 -44.04 59.55
N LEU A 4 5.54 -43.98 58.24
CA LEU A 4 5.39 -42.74 57.48
C LEU A 4 4.73 -43.04 56.13
N LYS A 5 3.48 -42.59 56.00
CA LYS A 5 2.79 -42.33 54.74
C LYS A 5 2.99 -40.84 54.43
N MET A 6 3.43 -40.51 53.22
CA MET A 6 3.29 -39.20 52.57
C MET A 6 3.60 -39.49 51.08
N GLY A 7 2.75 -39.29 50.09
CA GLY A 7 1.85 -38.18 49.84
C GLY A 7 2.20 -37.71 48.42
N SER A 8 1.41 -38.15 47.44
CA SER A 8 1.46 -37.73 46.03
C SER A 8 1.46 -36.21 45.91
N TRP A 9 2.19 -35.62 44.95
CA TRP A 9 1.80 -34.39 44.25
C TRP A 9 2.45 -34.35 42.85
N PHE A 10 1.59 -34.50 41.85
CA PHE A 10 1.83 -34.15 40.45
C PHE A 10 1.92 -32.62 40.33
N ALA A 11 3.00 -32.10 39.74
CA ALA A 11 3.05 -30.73 39.24
C ALA A 11 3.34 -30.77 37.74
N ALA A 12 2.29 -30.86 36.94
CA ALA A 12 2.35 -30.65 35.50
C ALA A 12 2.35 -29.13 35.25
N PHE A 13 3.52 -28.58 34.92
CA PHE A 13 3.66 -27.17 34.52
C PHE A 13 3.27 -27.05 33.05
N LEU A 14 1.99 -26.74 32.79
CA LEU A 14 1.50 -26.41 31.44
C LEU A 14 1.89 -24.94 31.14
N GLY A 15 3.04 -24.75 30.49
CA GLY A 15 3.45 -23.44 29.99
C GLY A 15 2.63 -23.07 28.76
N THR A 16 1.73 -22.10 28.88
CA THR A 16 1.03 -21.49 27.75
C THR A 16 1.99 -20.58 26.98
N LEU A 17 2.51 -21.04 25.84
CA LEU A 17 3.12 -20.17 24.85
C LEU A 17 2.02 -19.33 24.18
N PHE A 18 1.92 -18.06 24.55
CA PHE A 18 1.26 -17.06 23.71
C PHE A 18 2.16 -16.81 22.48
N VAL A 19 1.89 -17.53 21.40
CA VAL A 19 2.44 -17.19 20.08
C VAL A 19 1.70 -15.94 19.61
N CYS A 20 2.32 -14.77 19.78
CA CYS A 20 1.90 -13.57 19.07
C CYS A 20 2.10 -13.84 17.58
N ALA A 21 1.04 -14.22 16.88
CA ALA A 21 1.01 -14.29 15.43
C ALA A 21 1.07 -12.85 14.88
N GLY A 22 2.24 -12.24 14.90
CA GLY A 22 2.51 -11.04 14.11
C GLY A 22 2.46 -11.44 12.64
N SER A 23 1.67 -10.73 11.84
CA SER A 23 1.70 -10.86 10.38
C SER A 23 3.14 -10.64 9.93
N ALA A 24 3.80 -11.68 9.43
CA ALA A 24 5.12 -11.55 8.84
C ALA A 24 4.97 -10.75 7.54
N TYR A 25 5.53 -9.54 7.51
CA TYR A 25 5.74 -8.81 6.26
C TYR A 25 6.91 -9.49 5.54
N ALA A 26 6.70 -9.85 4.28
CA ALA A 26 7.70 -10.51 3.45
C ALA A 26 8.71 -9.52 2.87
N ALA A 27 8.31 -8.25 2.64
CA ALA A 27 9.20 -7.25 2.08
C ALA A 27 9.11 -5.89 2.81
N ASP A 28 10.27 -5.39 3.21
CA ASP A 28 10.50 -4.03 3.68
C ASP A 28 10.97 -3.18 2.49
N ILE A 29 10.28 -2.08 2.22
CA ILE A 29 10.50 -1.23 1.05
C ILE A 29 10.95 0.16 1.49
N SER A 30 12.03 0.68 0.88
CA SER A 30 12.50 2.06 1.07
C SER A 30 13.48 2.44 -0.05
N GLY A 31 13.79 3.73 -0.16
CA GLY A 31 14.83 4.23 -1.06
C GLY A 31 14.37 4.42 -2.50
N THR A 32 15.30 4.33 -3.45
CA THR A 32 15.02 4.61 -4.86
C THR A 32 14.59 3.36 -5.61
N VAL A 33 13.43 3.42 -6.27
CA VAL A 33 12.89 2.39 -7.15
C VAL A 33 13.04 2.84 -8.60
N THR A 34 13.97 2.22 -9.33
CA THR A 34 14.29 2.58 -10.72
C THR A 34 13.54 1.75 -11.77
N THR A 35 12.96 0.63 -11.35
CA THR A 35 12.12 -0.27 -12.16
C THR A 35 10.88 -0.64 -11.35
N THR A 36 9.77 -0.98 -12.01
CA THR A 36 8.54 -1.40 -11.30
C THR A 36 8.85 -2.48 -10.26
N LEU A 37 8.48 -2.21 -9.01
CA LEU A 37 8.58 -3.18 -7.92
C LEU A 37 7.30 -3.99 -7.85
N THR A 38 7.42 -5.28 -8.15
CA THR A 38 6.32 -6.24 -8.09
C THR A 38 6.10 -6.70 -6.65
N ILE A 39 4.88 -6.54 -6.15
CA ILE A 39 4.47 -6.94 -4.81
C ILE A 39 3.63 -8.21 -4.91
N MET A 40 4.18 -9.31 -4.39
CA MET A 40 3.56 -10.64 -4.38
C MET A 40 3.11 -11.09 -2.99
N ASP A 41 3.59 -10.42 -1.94
CA ASP A 41 3.37 -10.77 -0.55
C ASP A 41 3.06 -9.52 0.29
N ASN A 42 2.59 -9.73 1.52
CA ASN A 42 2.41 -8.64 2.48
C ASN A 42 3.71 -7.84 2.63
N SER A 43 3.65 -6.54 2.39
CA SER A 43 4.80 -5.66 2.35
C SER A 43 4.55 -4.39 3.13
N LYS A 44 5.62 -3.73 3.59
CA LYS A 44 5.51 -2.44 4.27
C LYS A 44 6.61 -1.49 3.84
N LEU A 45 6.33 -0.21 3.91
CA LEU A 45 7.38 0.79 3.82
C LEU A 45 8.12 0.89 5.17
N VAL A 46 9.44 0.96 5.10
CA VAL A 46 10.32 1.22 6.26
C VAL A 46 11.09 2.52 6.11
N GLY A 47 10.83 3.24 5.03
CA GLY A 47 11.41 4.53 4.67
C GLY A 47 10.69 5.11 3.47
N ASP A 48 10.96 6.38 3.17
CA ASP A 48 10.42 7.01 1.96
C ASP A 48 10.89 6.30 0.69
N VAL A 49 10.00 6.22 -0.28
CA VAL A 49 10.24 5.63 -1.59
C VAL A 49 10.23 6.73 -2.64
N THR A 50 11.32 6.81 -3.40
CA THR A 50 11.40 7.68 -4.59
C THR A 50 11.41 6.82 -5.84
N CYS A 51 10.41 7.00 -6.69
CA CYS A 51 10.24 6.25 -7.92
C CYS A 51 10.78 7.04 -9.11
N THR A 52 11.71 6.46 -9.86
CA THR A 52 12.19 7.01 -11.14
C THR A 52 11.78 6.15 -12.33
N VAL A 53 10.71 5.37 -12.17
CA VAL A 53 10.14 4.50 -13.20
C VAL A 53 9.44 5.35 -14.27
N SER A 54 9.71 5.08 -15.54
CA SER A 54 9.02 5.69 -16.68
C SER A 54 8.27 4.65 -17.51
N GLY A 55 7.09 5.00 -18.01
CA GLY A 55 6.26 4.14 -18.86
C GLY A 55 5.56 2.98 -18.14
N ALA A 56 5.64 2.90 -16.80
CA ALA A 56 5.09 1.81 -15.99
C ALA A 56 4.77 2.30 -14.57
N PRO A 57 3.94 1.58 -13.79
CA PRO A 57 3.69 1.94 -12.39
C PRO A 57 4.96 1.77 -11.53
N CYS A 58 5.04 2.48 -10.41
CA CYS A 58 6.13 2.28 -9.47
C CYS A 58 5.99 0.98 -8.69
N LEU A 59 4.88 0.80 -7.97
CA LEU A 59 4.57 -0.41 -7.21
C LEU A 59 3.40 -1.13 -7.89
N ASP A 60 3.58 -2.42 -8.21
CA ASP A 60 2.57 -3.21 -8.90
C ASP A 60 2.16 -4.42 -8.05
N ILE A 61 0.93 -4.41 -7.56
CA ILE A 61 0.34 -5.50 -6.78
C ILE A 61 -0.19 -6.54 -7.75
N VAL A 62 0.47 -7.70 -7.79
CA VAL A 62 0.19 -8.78 -8.75
C VAL A 62 -0.36 -10.04 -8.10
N ALA A 63 -0.66 -9.98 -6.81
CA ALA A 63 -1.29 -11.07 -6.06
C ALA A 63 -2.45 -10.55 -5.21
N SER A 64 -3.43 -11.43 -5.01
CA SER A 64 -4.65 -11.16 -4.26
C SER A 64 -4.46 -11.40 -2.77
N ASN A 65 -5.32 -10.81 -1.93
CA ASN A 65 -5.34 -10.97 -0.46
C ASN A 65 -4.04 -10.56 0.26
N LEU A 66 -3.31 -9.58 -0.27
CA LEU A 66 -2.12 -9.01 0.37
C LEU A 66 -2.36 -7.60 0.90
N THR A 67 -1.54 -7.19 1.85
CA THR A 67 -1.49 -5.84 2.41
C THR A 67 -0.18 -5.17 2.03
N LEU A 68 -0.27 -3.97 1.46
CA LEU A 68 0.81 -2.99 1.42
C LEU A 68 0.57 -1.93 2.50
N ASP A 69 1.40 -1.92 3.54
CA ASP A 69 1.36 -0.90 4.59
C ASP A 69 2.31 0.25 4.25
N LEU A 70 1.77 1.47 4.07
CA LEU A 70 2.58 2.66 3.82
C LEU A 70 3.30 3.14 5.09
N ASN A 71 2.85 2.71 6.27
CA ASN A 71 3.55 2.81 7.56
C ASN A 71 4.10 4.21 7.89
N GLY A 72 3.40 5.26 7.46
CA GLY A 72 3.74 6.67 7.67
C GLY A 72 4.68 7.29 6.65
N PHE A 73 5.16 6.51 5.67
CA PHE A 73 6.14 6.96 4.67
C PHE A 73 5.48 7.42 3.36
N SER A 74 6.27 8.10 2.54
CA SER A 74 5.87 8.58 1.23
C SER A 74 6.29 7.64 0.10
N VAL A 75 5.50 7.63 -0.97
CA VAL A 75 5.84 7.10 -2.29
C VAL A 75 5.75 8.27 -3.26
N THR A 76 6.90 8.70 -3.79
CA THR A 76 7.02 9.93 -4.59
C THR A 76 7.48 9.61 -6.01
N GLY A 77 6.73 10.09 -7.02
CA GLY A 77 7.06 9.89 -8.44
C GLY A 77 7.85 11.03 -9.10
N LEU A 78 7.99 10.94 -10.42
CA LEU A 78 8.69 11.88 -11.31
C LEU A 78 7.90 13.15 -11.66
N GLY A 79 6.70 13.31 -11.11
CA GLY A 79 5.82 14.43 -11.38
C GLY A 79 6.40 15.76 -10.92
N ASP A 80 6.08 16.79 -11.69
CA ASP A 80 6.31 18.17 -11.27
C ASP A 80 5.71 18.42 -9.87
N ALA A 81 6.44 19.17 -9.04
CA ALA A 81 6.07 19.33 -7.64
C ALA A 81 4.82 20.19 -7.43
N GLN A 82 4.36 20.92 -8.44
CA GLN A 82 3.17 21.77 -8.35
C GLN A 82 1.97 21.13 -9.04
N THR A 83 2.21 20.44 -10.15
CA THR A 83 1.14 19.94 -11.03
C THR A 83 1.03 18.42 -11.07
N GLY A 84 2.04 17.69 -10.58
CA GLY A 84 2.12 16.23 -10.70
C GLY A 84 2.45 15.72 -12.11
N CYS A 85 2.38 16.56 -13.13
CA CYS A 85 2.50 16.15 -14.53
C CYS A 85 3.94 16.23 -15.07
N ALA A 86 4.19 15.65 -16.26
CA ALA A 86 5.37 15.97 -17.08
C ALA A 86 4.99 17.02 -18.12
N GLY A 87 5.10 18.30 -17.73
CA GLY A 87 4.54 19.39 -18.52
C GLY A 87 3.01 19.41 -18.41
N SER A 88 2.30 19.62 -19.51
CA SER A 88 0.83 19.78 -19.49
C SER A 88 0.04 18.47 -19.52
N ASN A 89 0.69 17.31 -19.69
CA ASN A 89 0.01 16.04 -19.97
C ASN A 89 0.48 14.89 -19.06
N SER A 90 -0.38 13.87 -18.93
CA SER A 90 -0.06 12.57 -18.34
C SER A 90 0.40 11.57 -19.43
N PRO A 91 1.48 10.80 -19.20
CA PRO A 91 1.83 9.65 -20.04
C PRO A 91 0.94 8.42 -19.80
N GLY A 92 -0.02 8.48 -18.88
CA GLY A 92 -1.08 7.50 -18.66
C GLY A 92 -0.70 6.23 -17.91
N ALA A 93 0.51 5.68 -18.09
CA ALA A 93 0.91 4.40 -17.49
C ALA A 93 1.67 4.51 -16.16
N GLU A 94 2.06 5.72 -15.77
CA GLU A 94 3.02 5.97 -14.68
C GLU A 94 2.34 6.24 -13.34
N HIS A 95 1.61 5.23 -12.87
CA HIS A 95 0.90 5.26 -11.61
C HIS A 95 1.84 5.06 -10.42
N GLY A 96 1.46 5.55 -9.24
CA GLY A 96 2.20 5.27 -8.01
C GLY A 96 2.07 3.82 -7.59
N ILE A 97 0.86 3.41 -7.28
CA ILE A 97 0.54 2.04 -6.89
C ILE A 97 -0.56 1.52 -7.81
N ARG A 98 -0.36 0.34 -8.41
CA ARG A 98 -1.35 -0.31 -9.27
C ARG A 98 -1.82 -1.62 -8.67
N ILE A 99 -3.13 -1.84 -8.70
CA ILE A 99 -3.79 -3.12 -8.49
C ILE A 99 -4.53 -3.44 -9.79
N LEU A 100 -4.11 -4.52 -10.48
CA LEU A 100 -4.68 -4.90 -11.76
C LEU A 100 -5.16 -6.36 -11.73
N ASN A 101 -6.45 -6.56 -11.96
CA ASN A 101 -7.11 -7.87 -12.00
C ASN A 101 -6.89 -8.71 -10.72
N GLN A 102 -6.87 -8.06 -9.54
CA GLN A 102 -6.69 -8.73 -8.24
C GLN A 102 -7.93 -8.60 -7.36
N THR A 103 -7.98 -9.38 -6.28
CA THR A 103 -9.06 -9.33 -5.29
C THR A 103 -8.54 -9.27 -3.86
N GLY A 104 -9.34 -8.68 -2.96
CA GLY A 104 -9.09 -8.74 -1.52
C GLY A 104 -7.81 -8.04 -1.03
N GLY A 105 -7.14 -7.25 -1.89
CA GLY A 105 -5.92 -6.53 -1.53
C GLY A 105 -6.21 -5.33 -0.63
N THR A 106 -5.24 -4.95 0.20
CA THR A 106 -5.33 -3.78 1.05
C THR A 106 -4.13 -2.86 0.84
N ILE A 107 -4.37 -1.58 0.60
CA ILE A 107 -3.35 -0.53 0.76
C ILE A 107 -3.72 0.23 2.03
N ARG A 108 -2.87 0.14 3.04
CA ARG A 108 -3.12 0.66 4.38
C ARG A 108 -2.16 1.80 4.69
N GLY A 109 -2.71 2.93 5.10
CA GLY A 109 -1.95 4.05 5.65
C GLY A 109 -1.67 3.92 7.16
N PRO A 110 -1.12 4.96 7.79
CA PRO A 110 -0.86 6.29 7.22
C PRO A 110 0.22 6.28 6.14
N GLY A 111 0.23 7.28 5.26
CA GLY A 111 1.26 7.44 4.22
C GLY A 111 0.80 8.36 3.10
N VAL A 112 1.75 8.81 2.26
CA VAL A 112 1.50 9.77 1.17
C VAL A 112 1.90 9.19 -0.17
N VAL A 113 0.99 9.15 -1.15
CA VAL A 113 1.30 8.80 -2.55
C VAL A 113 1.18 10.06 -3.41
N GLN A 114 2.31 10.52 -3.94
CA GLN A 114 2.37 11.85 -4.53
C GLN A 114 3.26 11.97 -5.76
N ARG A 115 3.00 13.02 -6.54
CA ARG A 115 3.83 13.41 -7.68
C ARG A 115 3.99 12.29 -8.71
N PHE A 116 2.93 11.52 -8.95
CA PHE A 116 2.89 10.61 -10.08
C PHE A 116 2.35 11.30 -11.31
N ARG A 117 2.96 10.97 -12.46
CA ARG A 117 2.59 11.56 -13.75
C ARG A 117 1.29 11.00 -14.32
N ALA A 118 0.69 9.99 -13.67
CA ALA A 118 -0.67 9.53 -13.89
C ALA A 118 -1.45 9.53 -12.54
N HIS A 119 -2.22 8.50 -12.25
CA HIS A 119 -2.87 8.33 -10.94
C HIS A 119 -1.87 8.11 -9.79
N GLY A 120 -2.21 8.57 -8.59
CA GLY A 120 -1.50 8.13 -7.38
C GLY A 120 -1.68 6.64 -7.15
N ILE A 121 -2.93 6.20 -7.05
CA ILE A 121 -3.33 4.79 -6.93
C ILE A 121 -4.33 4.44 -8.04
N LEU A 122 -4.04 3.39 -8.80
CA LEU A 122 -4.96 2.82 -9.79
C LEU A 122 -5.44 1.44 -9.34
N ILE A 123 -6.76 1.28 -9.24
CA ILE A 123 -7.43 -0.02 -9.12
C ILE A 123 -8.16 -0.28 -10.44
N ASN A 124 -7.79 -1.31 -11.18
CA ASN A 124 -8.38 -1.63 -12.48
C ASN A 124 -8.77 -3.11 -12.55
N GLY A 125 -10.00 -3.40 -12.99
CA GLY A 125 -10.51 -4.77 -13.14
C GLY A 125 -10.50 -5.59 -11.84
N SER A 126 -10.51 -4.93 -10.68
CA SER A 126 -10.26 -5.55 -9.37
C SER A 126 -11.44 -5.33 -8.42
N THR A 127 -11.72 -6.28 -7.51
CA THR A 127 -12.87 -6.22 -6.60
C THR A 127 -12.53 -6.66 -5.18
N GLY A 128 -13.24 -6.13 -4.18
CA GLY A 128 -13.04 -6.46 -2.77
C GLY A 128 -11.76 -5.87 -2.17
N ASN A 129 -11.12 -4.91 -2.85
CA ASN A 129 -9.93 -4.26 -2.32
C ASN A 129 -10.31 -3.14 -1.36
N THR A 130 -9.44 -2.86 -0.40
CA THR A 130 -9.59 -1.78 0.57
C THR A 130 -8.42 -0.80 0.46
N ILE A 131 -8.71 0.47 0.27
CA ILE A 131 -7.73 1.56 0.41
C ILE A 131 -8.13 2.35 1.63
N THR A 132 -7.27 2.42 2.65
CA THR A 132 -7.62 3.07 3.91
C THR A 132 -6.51 3.90 4.51
N GLY A 133 -6.85 5.09 5.01
CA GLY A 133 -5.91 5.96 5.72
C GLY A 133 -4.79 6.56 4.86
N VAL A 134 -4.92 6.54 3.53
CA VAL A 134 -3.90 7.02 2.60
C VAL A 134 -4.16 8.48 2.22
N THR A 135 -3.11 9.29 2.17
CA THR A 135 -3.14 10.61 1.55
C THR A 135 -2.60 10.52 0.12
N THR A 136 -3.33 11.05 -0.85
CA THR A 136 -2.87 11.20 -2.23
C THR A 136 -2.77 12.67 -2.56
N SER A 137 -1.62 13.11 -3.07
CA SER A 137 -1.38 14.54 -3.34
C SER A 137 -0.67 14.79 -4.64
N THR A 138 -1.07 15.82 -5.38
CA THR A 138 -0.27 16.35 -6.50
C THR A 138 0.08 15.27 -7.53
N ASN A 139 -0.87 14.38 -7.83
CA ASN A 139 -0.75 13.44 -8.94
C ASN A 139 -1.40 14.07 -10.17
N CYS A 140 -0.84 13.82 -11.36
CA CYS A 140 -1.29 14.47 -12.60
C CYS A 140 -2.73 14.12 -12.99
N GLU A 141 -3.20 12.94 -12.59
CA GLU A 141 -4.59 12.49 -12.76
C GLU A 141 -5.26 12.31 -11.39
N ALA A 142 -6.24 11.41 -11.24
CA ALA A 142 -6.86 11.15 -9.95
C ALA A 142 -5.87 10.72 -8.86
N GLY A 143 -6.12 11.12 -7.61
CA GLY A 143 -5.39 10.60 -6.45
C GLY A 143 -5.58 9.09 -6.30
N ILE A 144 -6.83 8.64 -6.33
CA ILE A 144 -7.23 7.23 -6.39
C ILE A 144 -8.26 7.06 -7.51
N LEU A 145 -7.97 6.24 -8.52
CA LEU A 145 -8.95 5.84 -9.53
C LEU A 145 -9.38 4.39 -9.32
N VAL A 146 -10.70 4.17 -9.33
CA VAL A 146 -11.32 2.83 -9.39
C VAL A 146 -11.98 2.63 -10.74
N ALA A 147 -11.32 1.89 -11.62
CA ALA A 147 -11.80 1.51 -12.95
C ALA A 147 -12.49 0.13 -12.88
N GLY A 148 -13.69 0.11 -12.30
CA GLY A 148 -14.54 -1.07 -12.18
C GLY A 148 -14.36 -1.87 -10.89
N GLY A 149 -15.31 -2.79 -10.65
CA GLY A 149 -15.39 -3.61 -9.44
C GLY A 149 -15.96 -2.86 -8.22
N SER A 150 -16.30 -3.61 -7.17
CA SER A 150 -16.75 -3.06 -5.88
C SER A 150 -15.58 -3.03 -4.92
N ASN A 151 -15.12 -1.85 -4.53
CA ASN A 151 -13.96 -1.66 -3.67
C ASN A 151 -14.29 -0.64 -2.57
N VAL A 152 -13.56 -0.70 -1.47
CA VAL A 152 -13.78 0.14 -0.28
C VAL A 152 -12.67 1.18 -0.19
N LEU A 153 -13.05 2.46 -0.18
CA LEU A 153 -12.15 3.59 0.04
C LEU A 153 -12.59 4.31 1.32
N GLU A 154 -11.83 4.14 2.39
CA GLU A 154 -12.21 4.65 3.72
C GLU A 154 -11.12 5.54 4.31
N ASN A 155 -11.49 6.63 4.98
CA ASN A 155 -10.54 7.50 5.69
C ASN A 155 -9.35 8.00 4.85
N ASN A 156 -9.52 8.10 3.53
CA ASN A 156 -8.49 8.61 2.62
C ASN A 156 -8.60 10.13 2.46
N ILE A 157 -7.48 10.76 2.17
CA ILE A 157 -7.39 12.19 1.88
C ILE A 157 -6.87 12.34 0.44
N SER A 158 -7.54 13.15 -0.38
CA SER A 158 -7.11 13.48 -1.75
C SER A 158 -7.00 14.99 -1.88
N ILE A 159 -5.81 15.49 -2.20
CA ILE A 159 -5.48 16.92 -2.25
C ILE A 159 -4.82 17.25 -3.58
N ALA A 160 -5.30 18.28 -4.29
CA ALA A 160 -4.63 18.85 -5.45
C ALA A 160 -4.21 17.80 -6.50
N ASN A 161 -5.09 16.85 -6.80
CA ASN A 161 -4.86 15.83 -7.82
C ASN A 161 -5.58 16.23 -9.12
N GLY A 162 -5.05 15.83 -10.27
CA GLY A 162 -5.63 16.09 -11.58
C GLY A 162 -4.96 17.25 -12.31
N ASN A 163 -5.39 17.45 -13.55
CA ASN A 163 -4.90 18.50 -14.42
C ASN A 163 -6.06 19.13 -15.22
N LEU A 164 -5.77 20.18 -15.99
CA LEU A 164 -6.78 20.94 -16.75
C LEU A 164 -7.56 20.10 -17.78
N THR A 165 -7.00 18.97 -18.23
CA THR A 165 -7.64 18.05 -19.18
C THR A 165 -8.32 16.86 -18.50
N LEU A 166 -7.87 16.46 -17.30
CA LEU A 166 -8.37 15.34 -16.51
C LEU A 166 -8.53 15.78 -15.04
N PRO A 167 -9.61 16.52 -14.70
CA PRO A 167 -9.76 17.18 -13.40
C PRO A 167 -10.19 16.25 -12.25
N CYS A 168 -10.03 14.93 -12.41
CA CYS A 168 -10.65 13.89 -11.57
C CYS A 168 -10.15 13.82 -10.11
N GLY A 169 -9.41 14.82 -9.61
CA GLY A 169 -8.86 14.84 -8.26
C GLY A 169 -8.98 16.17 -7.51
N GLY A 170 -9.63 17.18 -8.10
CA GLY A 170 -9.77 18.52 -7.52
C GLY A 170 -8.45 19.29 -7.52
N ILE A 171 -8.19 20.01 -8.62
CA ILE A 171 -7.30 21.18 -8.65
C ILE A 171 -8.02 22.39 -8.06
#